data_AF-A0A959HX14-F1
#
_entry.id   AF-A0A959HX14-F1
#
_cell.length_a   1.000
_cell.length_b   1.000
_cell.length_c   1.000
_cell.angle_alpha   90.00
_cell.angle_beta   90.00
_cell.angle_gamma   90.00
#
_symmetry.space_group_name_H-M   'P 1'
#
loop_
_entity.id
_entity.type
_entity.pdbx_description
1 polymer ?
#
loop_
_entity_poly.entity_id
_entity_poly.type
_entity_poly.pdbx_seq_one_letter_code
_entity_poly.pdbx_strand_id
1 'polypeptide(L)'
;MMKTILSILSLLLIPGFSHAQTPDFSLIGFAAMNGGTTGGLGGEIVTPATFDELNAYCTATQPYIILIDREFTGSNPDASNPGAPVRRVIKMASNKTLLGVGSSGFINQISIVINSQHNIILRNIKFTMKDVPVDLSGSEVKILGTNSDPDILSISADLSSIPEAERMTRNIWIDHCEFYNEDPAVMTDADRYDGLIDIKNDCQYITISWCYFHDHHKGCLSGSGNSDNYDRKTTMHHNYFDNISSRIPLQRYGKLHLLNNYIVNCENGLNVRIQSEAVAERNYFKDTKKPIFGKVSEGGTATELDNYFENCNRLSWVHIPSATSPDADALNESEEYNANEYAVPYAYGAFVTEVADVPEIVTTWAGVGKINSDPTALTPPPGGRLNSITFAPNAVTDELVISLQANSDFSSEITIADIKGNTVLRKKEWVHSGRNEFRFDLRPFSTGIYVCRVHTGKEVIVEKIFKIDN
;
A
#
# COMPACT_ATOMS: atom_id res chain seq x y z
N MET A 1 48.46 -49.07 -34.86
CA MET A 1 48.33 -48.37 -33.56
C MET A 1 47.36 -47.20 -33.76
N MET A 2 46.07 -47.43 -33.50
CA MET A 2 45.06 -46.37 -33.47
C MET A 2 45.31 -45.50 -32.23
N LYS A 3 45.49 -44.19 -32.42
CA LYS A 3 45.38 -43.21 -31.33
C LYS A 3 44.12 -42.39 -31.60
N THR A 4 43.08 -42.70 -30.84
CA THR A 4 41.83 -41.95 -30.75
C THR A 4 42.13 -40.58 -30.15
N ILE A 5 41.90 -39.51 -30.90
CA ILE A 5 41.90 -38.14 -30.38
C ILE A 5 40.50 -37.89 -29.82
N LEU A 6 40.41 -37.78 -28.49
CA LEU A 6 39.20 -37.38 -27.79
C LEU A 6 39.10 -35.84 -27.88
N SER A 7 38.25 -35.31 -28.75
CA SER A 7 37.92 -33.88 -28.75
C SER A 7 36.92 -33.60 -27.62
N ILE A 8 37.37 -32.92 -26.58
CA ILE A 8 36.48 -32.37 -25.54
C ILE A 8 35.74 -31.19 -26.18
N LEU A 9 34.48 -31.40 -26.52
CA LEU A 9 33.56 -30.34 -26.93
C LEU A 9 33.16 -29.58 -25.66
N SER A 10 33.80 -28.44 -25.39
CA SER A 10 33.34 -27.49 -24.38
C SER A 10 32.02 -26.89 -24.87
N LEU A 11 30.91 -27.39 -24.32
CA LEU A 11 29.60 -26.79 -24.49
C LEU A 11 29.64 -25.43 -23.77
N LEU A 12 29.79 -24.34 -24.51
CA LEU A 12 29.48 -23.00 -23.99
C LEU A 12 27.99 -23.03 -23.63
N LEU A 13 27.68 -23.07 -22.34
CA LEU A 13 26.36 -22.66 -21.86
C LEU A 13 26.23 -21.17 -22.19
N ILE A 14 25.51 -20.87 -23.26
CA ILE A 14 24.92 -19.55 -23.43
C ILE A 14 23.89 -19.45 -22.31
N PRO A 15 24.00 -18.51 -21.35
CA PRO A 15 22.92 -18.29 -20.40
C PRO A 15 21.70 -17.92 -21.23
N GLY A 16 20.70 -18.82 -21.25
CA GLY A 16 19.39 -18.47 -21.76
C GLY A 16 18.90 -17.31 -20.92
N PHE A 17 18.61 -16.17 -21.55
CA PHE A 17 17.80 -15.14 -20.92
C PHE A 17 16.47 -15.80 -20.53
N SER A 18 16.33 -16.20 -19.26
CA SER A 18 14.98 -16.43 -18.75
C SER A 18 14.32 -15.07 -18.82
N HIS A 19 13.26 -14.92 -19.61
CA HIS A 19 12.36 -13.81 -19.40
C HIS A 19 11.98 -13.87 -17.92
N ALA A 20 12.29 -12.82 -17.16
CA ALA A 20 11.84 -12.72 -15.79
C ALA A 20 10.34 -12.97 -15.81
N GLN A 21 9.89 -14.04 -15.16
CA GLN A 21 8.48 -14.35 -15.06
C GLN A 21 7.81 -13.14 -14.45
N THR A 22 6.73 -12.64 -15.07
CA THR A 22 5.97 -11.52 -14.53
C THR A 22 5.62 -11.82 -13.06
N PRO A 23 5.96 -10.92 -12.12
CA PRO A 23 5.64 -11.11 -10.71
C PRO A 23 4.13 -11.24 -10.49
N ASP A 24 3.75 -11.85 -9.37
CA ASP A 24 2.37 -11.84 -8.92
C ASP A 24 2.03 -10.47 -8.30
N PHE A 25 1.10 -9.76 -8.93
CA PHE A 25 0.63 -8.43 -8.52
C PHE A 25 -0.66 -8.47 -7.69
N SER A 26 -1.00 -9.63 -7.14
CA SER A 26 -2.13 -9.78 -6.22
C SER A 26 -1.91 -8.96 -4.94
N LEU A 27 -3.01 -8.52 -4.34
CA LEU A 27 -2.96 -7.82 -3.06
C LEU A 27 -2.44 -8.76 -1.97
N ILE A 28 -1.29 -8.41 -1.40
CA ILE A 28 -0.78 -8.99 -0.16
C ILE A 28 -0.66 -7.92 0.92
N GLY A 29 -0.26 -8.33 2.11
CA GLY A 29 -0.01 -7.39 3.17
C GLY A 29 -1.23 -7.06 4.01
N PHE A 30 -1.11 -6.01 4.79
CA PHE A 30 -2.12 -5.59 5.76
C PHE A 30 -3.45 -5.22 5.11
N ALA A 31 -3.49 -4.67 3.88
CA ALA A 31 -4.76 -4.39 3.20
C ALA A 31 -5.53 -5.64 2.75
N ALA A 32 -4.89 -6.82 2.70
CA ALA A 32 -5.55 -8.11 2.47
C ALA A 32 -6.25 -8.65 3.74
N MET A 33 -5.88 -8.14 4.92
CA MET A 33 -6.50 -8.52 6.19
C MET A 33 -7.81 -7.78 6.42
N ASN A 34 -8.49 -8.07 7.54
CA ASN A 34 -9.72 -7.38 7.93
C ASN A 34 -10.83 -7.44 6.85
N GLY A 35 -10.93 -8.58 6.17
CA GLY A 35 -11.90 -8.79 5.08
C GLY A 35 -11.45 -8.23 3.72
N GLY A 36 -10.20 -7.80 3.58
CA GLY A 36 -9.59 -7.41 2.31
C GLY A 36 -9.92 -6.00 1.83
N THR A 37 -9.36 -5.64 0.68
CA THR A 37 -9.59 -4.35 0.02
C THR A 37 -10.11 -4.60 -1.39
N THR A 38 -11.36 -4.25 -1.64
CA THR A 38 -12.08 -4.46 -2.92
C THR A 38 -12.39 -3.16 -3.66
N GLY A 39 -12.15 -2.01 -3.03
CA GLY A 39 -12.33 -0.69 -3.63
C GLY A 39 -13.77 -0.44 -4.08
N GLY A 40 -13.91 -0.06 -5.36
CA GLY A 40 -15.18 0.23 -6.02
C GLY A 40 -15.95 -0.98 -6.54
N LEU A 41 -15.54 -2.21 -6.20
CA LEU A 41 -16.16 -3.43 -6.72
C LEU A 41 -17.69 -3.43 -6.51
N GLY A 42 -18.42 -3.80 -7.56
CA GLY A 42 -19.89 -3.78 -7.57
C GLY A 42 -20.51 -2.41 -7.87
N GLY A 43 -19.68 -1.37 -7.98
CA GLY A 43 -20.05 -0.04 -8.47
C GLY A 43 -20.05 0.09 -9.99
N GLU A 44 -20.46 1.25 -10.47
CA GLU A 44 -20.35 1.61 -11.89
C GLU A 44 -18.90 1.88 -12.26
N ILE A 45 -18.53 1.52 -13.49
CA ILE A 45 -17.24 1.88 -14.08
C ILE A 45 -17.44 3.19 -14.84
N VAL A 46 -16.75 4.24 -14.42
CA VAL A 46 -16.89 5.60 -14.94
C VAL A 46 -15.55 6.14 -15.43
N THR A 47 -15.58 7.04 -16.41
CA THR A 47 -14.38 7.71 -16.94
C THR A 47 -14.64 9.22 -16.95
N PRO A 48 -14.30 9.95 -15.86
CA PRO A 48 -14.64 11.37 -15.75
C PRO A 48 -14.06 12.18 -16.90
N ALA A 49 -14.84 13.10 -17.47
CA ALA A 49 -14.46 14.05 -18.51
C ALA A 49 -13.64 15.24 -17.93
N THR A 50 -14.00 15.66 -16.72
CA THR A 50 -13.54 16.90 -16.08
C THR A 50 -13.13 16.65 -14.62
N PHE A 51 -12.41 17.59 -14.02
CA PHE A 51 -12.14 17.53 -12.57
C PHE A 51 -13.41 17.49 -11.74
N ASP A 52 -14.46 18.22 -12.14
CA ASP A 52 -15.70 18.26 -11.37
C ASP A 52 -16.39 16.89 -11.35
N GLU A 53 -16.37 16.18 -12.48
CA GLU A 53 -16.83 14.79 -12.56
C GLU A 53 -15.94 13.85 -11.74
N LEU A 54 -14.61 13.98 -11.84
CA LEU A 54 -13.67 13.20 -11.02
C LEU A 54 -13.97 13.39 -9.53
N ASN A 55 -14.08 14.63 -9.08
CA ASN A 55 -14.38 14.97 -7.69
C ASN A 55 -15.77 14.45 -7.28
N ALA A 56 -16.78 14.56 -8.14
CA ALA A 56 -18.12 14.05 -7.87
C ALA A 56 -18.10 12.52 -7.66
N TYR A 57 -17.44 11.76 -8.54
CA TYR A 57 -17.33 10.31 -8.38
C TYR A 57 -16.51 9.92 -7.15
N CYS A 58 -15.39 10.60 -6.88
CA CYS A 58 -14.55 10.33 -5.71
C CYS A 58 -15.27 10.59 -4.38
N THR A 59 -16.15 11.60 -4.32
CA THR A 59 -16.84 12.03 -3.10
C THR A 59 -18.22 11.38 -2.91
N ALA A 60 -18.73 10.68 -3.93
CA ALA A 60 -20.01 10.00 -3.88
C ALA A 60 -20.04 8.86 -2.85
N THR A 61 -21.22 8.57 -2.29
CA THR A 61 -21.40 7.47 -1.34
C THR A 61 -21.46 6.11 -2.01
N GLN A 62 -21.86 6.05 -3.28
CA GLN A 62 -21.94 4.83 -4.06
C GLN A 62 -20.53 4.31 -4.39
N PRO A 63 -20.34 2.98 -4.50
CA PRO A 63 -19.10 2.44 -5.01
C PRO A 63 -18.87 2.83 -6.46
N TYR A 64 -17.62 3.14 -6.83
CA TYR A 64 -17.23 3.43 -8.22
C TYR A 64 -15.84 2.89 -8.54
N ILE A 65 -15.69 2.35 -9.74
CA ILE A 65 -14.40 2.16 -10.40
C ILE A 65 -14.21 3.35 -11.35
N ILE A 66 -13.26 4.22 -11.03
CA ILE A 66 -13.02 5.50 -11.69
C ILE A 66 -11.76 5.36 -12.53
N LEU A 67 -11.93 5.41 -13.85
CA LEU A 67 -10.85 5.28 -14.82
C LEU A 67 -10.21 6.63 -15.10
N ILE A 68 -8.90 6.73 -14.84
CA ILE A 68 -8.09 7.92 -15.10
C ILE A 68 -7.35 7.70 -16.41
N ASP A 69 -7.94 8.12 -17.52
CA ASP A 69 -7.41 7.91 -18.88
C ASP A 69 -6.62 9.12 -19.40
N ARG A 70 -6.42 10.14 -18.56
CA ARG A 70 -5.76 11.40 -18.89
C ARG A 70 -5.22 12.09 -17.64
N GLU A 71 -4.58 13.24 -17.87
CA GLU A 71 -4.19 14.16 -16.83
C GLU A 71 -5.37 14.99 -16.31
N PHE A 72 -5.52 15.03 -14.98
CA PHE A 72 -6.31 16.04 -14.28
C PHE A 72 -5.36 16.98 -13.56
N THR A 73 -5.44 18.27 -13.87
CA THR A 73 -4.61 19.30 -13.22
C THR A 73 -5.40 20.10 -12.18
N GLY A 74 -4.74 20.37 -11.05
CA GLY A 74 -5.24 21.22 -9.98
C GLY A 74 -5.07 22.72 -10.27
N SER A 75 -4.01 23.10 -11.00
CA SER A 75 -3.83 24.46 -11.48
C SER A 75 -4.67 24.70 -12.72
N ASN A 76 -5.83 25.31 -12.51
CA ASN A 76 -6.33 26.22 -13.53
C ASN A 76 -5.88 27.63 -13.12
N PRO A 77 -4.87 28.23 -13.77
CA PRO A 77 -4.77 29.68 -13.80
C PRO A 77 -5.91 30.17 -14.69
N ASP A 78 -7.15 30.06 -14.22
CA ASP A 78 -8.24 30.71 -14.93
C ASP A 78 -7.99 32.21 -14.80
N ALA A 79 -7.51 32.84 -15.87
CA ALA A 79 -7.33 34.28 -15.94
C ALA A 79 -8.66 35.03 -15.69
N SER A 80 -9.80 34.34 -15.73
CA SER A 80 -11.12 34.88 -15.40
C SER A 80 -11.49 34.80 -13.91
N ASN A 81 -10.75 34.07 -13.06
CA ASN A 81 -11.05 33.92 -11.64
C ASN A 81 -9.81 33.88 -10.73
N PRO A 82 -9.16 35.03 -10.47
CA PRO A 82 -7.95 35.15 -9.63
C PRO A 82 -8.14 34.82 -8.13
N GLY A 83 -9.33 34.35 -7.72
CA GLY A 83 -9.63 33.94 -6.34
C GLY A 83 -9.85 32.43 -6.13
N ALA A 84 -9.70 31.60 -7.17
CA ALA A 84 -9.81 30.15 -7.04
C ALA A 84 -8.64 29.57 -6.23
N PRO A 85 -8.86 28.55 -5.38
CA PRO A 85 -7.77 27.93 -4.62
C PRO A 85 -6.72 27.36 -5.58
N VAL A 86 -5.46 27.71 -5.29
CA VAL A 86 -4.28 27.42 -6.12
C VAL A 86 -3.98 25.91 -6.22
N ARG A 87 -4.40 25.15 -5.21
CA ARG A 87 -4.40 23.68 -5.16
C ARG A 87 -5.83 23.17 -5.11
N ARG A 88 -6.10 22.06 -5.81
CA ARG A 88 -7.34 21.30 -5.65
C ARG A 88 -7.14 20.13 -4.68
N VAL A 89 -8.17 19.81 -3.93
CA VAL A 89 -8.17 18.71 -2.97
C VAL A 89 -9.41 17.85 -3.23
N ILE A 90 -9.20 16.54 -3.39
CA ILE A 90 -10.26 15.55 -3.45
C ILE A 90 -10.37 14.87 -2.10
N LYS A 91 -11.51 15.04 -1.41
CA LYS A 91 -11.84 14.34 -0.15
C LYS A 91 -12.54 13.04 -0.49
N MET A 92 -11.75 12.00 -0.75
CA MET A 92 -12.23 10.75 -1.30
C MET A 92 -13.07 9.99 -0.30
N ALA A 93 -14.24 9.50 -0.70
CA ALA A 93 -15.15 8.69 0.11
C ALA A 93 -14.80 7.20 0.03
N SER A 94 -15.40 6.40 0.92
CA SER A 94 -15.22 4.95 0.98
C SER A 94 -15.67 4.23 -0.31
N ASN A 95 -15.18 2.99 -0.51
CA ASN A 95 -15.54 2.09 -1.61
C ASN A 95 -15.24 2.66 -3.00
N LYS A 96 -13.97 2.95 -3.27
CA LYS A 96 -13.55 3.55 -4.54
C LYS A 96 -12.32 2.84 -5.09
N THR A 97 -12.28 2.68 -6.40
CA THR A 97 -11.07 2.32 -7.12
C THR A 97 -10.74 3.45 -8.09
N LEU A 98 -9.58 4.07 -7.97
CA LEU A 98 -9.00 4.88 -9.05
C LEU A 98 -7.99 4.01 -9.79
N LEU A 99 -8.18 3.85 -11.09
CA LEU A 99 -7.29 3.08 -11.94
C LEU A 99 -6.85 3.92 -13.14
N GLY A 100 -5.55 4.12 -13.31
CA GLY A 100 -5.03 4.75 -14.54
C GLY A 100 -5.14 3.81 -15.74
N VAL A 101 -5.58 4.33 -16.89
CA VAL A 101 -5.70 3.56 -18.14
C VAL A 101 -4.40 3.65 -18.94
N GLY A 102 -3.84 2.50 -19.31
CA GLY A 102 -2.55 2.38 -19.98
C GLY A 102 -1.45 2.99 -19.11
N SER A 103 -0.80 4.02 -19.64
CA SER A 103 0.16 4.85 -18.91
C SER A 103 -0.32 6.31 -18.78
N SER A 104 -1.59 6.57 -19.03
CA SER A 104 -2.14 7.93 -19.15
C SER A 104 -2.69 8.50 -17.84
N GLY A 105 -2.84 7.67 -16.81
CA GLY A 105 -3.41 8.08 -15.53
C GLY A 105 -2.52 9.07 -14.81
N PHE A 106 -2.94 10.32 -14.70
CA PHE A 106 -2.13 11.37 -14.08
C PHE A 106 -2.98 12.36 -13.26
N ILE A 107 -2.63 12.52 -12.00
CA ILE A 107 -3.21 13.48 -11.06
C ILE A 107 -2.12 14.50 -10.73
N ASN A 108 -2.20 15.65 -11.39
CA ASN A 108 -1.20 16.71 -11.32
C ASN A 108 -1.72 17.87 -10.46
N GLN A 109 -0.99 18.28 -9.44
CA GLN A 109 -1.30 19.42 -8.57
C GLN A 109 -2.62 19.28 -7.78
N ILE A 110 -3.09 18.05 -7.60
CA ILE A 110 -4.29 17.71 -6.83
C ILE A 110 -3.86 16.80 -5.70
N SER A 111 -4.28 17.11 -4.49
CA SER A 111 -4.08 16.20 -3.36
C SER A 111 -5.31 15.36 -3.10
N ILE A 112 -5.07 14.12 -2.69
CA ILE A 112 -6.11 13.19 -2.26
C ILE A 112 -6.07 13.10 -0.74
N VAL A 113 -7.23 13.32 -0.13
CA VAL A 113 -7.43 13.18 1.32
C VAL A 113 -8.39 12.03 1.56
N ILE A 114 -7.92 11.02 2.29
CA ILE A 114 -8.70 9.87 2.75
C ILE A 114 -8.83 10.01 4.28
N ASN A 115 -9.95 10.55 4.75
CA ASN A 115 -10.14 10.84 6.18
C ASN A 115 -11.37 10.14 6.78
N SER A 116 -11.13 9.23 7.71
CA SER A 116 -12.11 8.31 8.29
C SER A 116 -12.92 7.54 7.22
N GLN A 117 -12.21 6.99 6.23
CA GLN A 117 -12.80 6.25 5.10
C GLN A 117 -12.19 4.87 4.94
N HIS A 118 -12.85 4.00 4.19
CA HIS A 118 -12.39 2.62 4.06
C HIS A 118 -12.59 2.05 2.66
N ASN A 119 -11.87 0.96 2.39
CA ASN A 119 -12.00 0.17 1.18
C ASN A 119 -11.70 0.98 -0.09
N ILE A 120 -10.45 1.40 -0.24
CA ILE A 120 -10.00 2.25 -1.35
C ILE A 120 -8.80 1.63 -2.06
N ILE A 121 -8.83 1.65 -3.39
CA ILE A 121 -7.74 1.21 -4.27
C ILE A 121 -7.29 2.39 -5.12
N LEU A 122 -6.00 2.71 -5.11
CA LEU A 122 -5.35 3.65 -6.03
C LEU A 122 -4.31 2.89 -6.83
N ARG A 123 -4.49 2.75 -8.15
CA ARG A 123 -3.57 1.95 -8.97
C ARG A 123 -3.20 2.58 -10.29
N ASN A 124 -1.94 2.38 -10.69
CA ASN A 124 -1.45 2.74 -12.02
C ASN A 124 -1.57 4.24 -12.35
N ILE A 125 -1.36 5.11 -11.36
CA ILE A 125 -1.55 6.57 -11.49
C ILE A 125 -0.28 7.29 -11.10
N LYS A 126 0.08 8.29 -11.90
CA LYS A 126 1.10 9.27 -11.58
C LYS A 126 0.53 10.39 -10.72
N PHE A 127 1.27 10.82 -9.71
CA PHE A 127 0.94 11.92 -8.83
C PHE A 127 2.09 12.89 -8.67
N THR A 128 1.80 14.19 -8.74
CA THR A 128 2.79 15.23 -8.43
C THR A 128 2.11 16.50 -7.93
N MET A 129 2.83 17.28 -7.14
CA MET A 129 2.51 18.66 -6.76
C MET A 129 3.52 19.65 -7.36
N LYS A 130 4.40 19.19 -8.26
CA LYS A 130 5.35 20.02 -8.96
C LYS A 130 4.64 21.21 -9.62
N ASP A 131 5.29 22.37 -9.56
CA ASP A 131 4.83 23.64 -10.16
C ASP A 131 3.55 24.23 -9.54
N VAL A 132 3.06 23.71 -8.40
CA VAL A 132 2.03 24.40 -7.62
C VAL A 132 2.59 25.74 -7.13
N PRO A 133 1.87 26.87 -7.35
CA PRO A 133 2.32 28.17 -6.89
C PRO A 133 2.46 28.25 -5.36
N VAL A 134 3.45 29.03 -4.89
CA VAL A 134 3.88 29.08 -3.48
C VAL A 134 3.64 30.44 -2.82
N ASP A 135 3.41 30.39 -1.51
CA ASP A 135 3.32 31.57 -0.65
C ASP A 135 4.72 31.98 -0.24
N LEU A 136 5.15 33.16 -0.68
CA LEU A 136 6.45 33.73 -0.35
C LEU A 136 6.37 34.74 0.81
N SER A 137 5.19 34.91 1.42
CA SER A 137 4.96 35.92 2.46
C SER A 137 5.31 35.45 3.88
N GLY A 138 5.52 34.14 4.08
CA GLY A 138 5.90 33.53 5.36
C GLY A 138 7.40 33.20 5.49
N SER A 139 7.78 32.65 6.66
CA SER A 139 9.15 32.14 6.91
C SER A 139 9.43 30.77 6.27
N GLU A 140 8.40 30.10 5.76
CA GLU A 140 8.45 28.81 5.06
C GLU A 140 7.80 29.00 3.67
N VAL A 141 8.41 28.47 2.60
CA VAL A 141 7.85 28.56 1.24
C VAL A 141 6.87 27.40 1.03
N LYS A 142 5.64 27.54 1.50
CA LYS A 142 4.59 26.52 1.31
C LYS A 142 3.78 26.76 0.05
N ILE A 143 3.19 25.70 -0.52
CA ILE A 143 2.21 25.89 -1.60
C ILE A 143 1.01 26.76 -1.13
N LEU A 144 0.51 27.62 -2.02
CA LEU A 144 -0.59 28.54 -1.72
C LEU A 144 -1.92 27.83 -1.46
N GLY A 145 -2.73 28.42 -0.58
CA GLY A 145 -4.15 28.09 -0.45
C GLY A 145 -4.49 26.95 0.50
N THR A 146 -3.66 26.66 1.50
CA THR A 146 -3.92 25.57 2.46
C THR A 146 -3.96 26.06 3.91
N ASN A 147 -4.95 25.57 4.68
CA ASN A 147 -4.92 25.57 6.14
C ASN A 147 -4.37 24.22 6.68
N SER A 148 -3.74 23.41 5.82
CA SER A 148 -3.31 22.03 6.09
C SER A 148 -2.05 21.66 5.31
N ASP A 149 -1.41 20.56 5.69
CA ASP A 149 -0.20 20.08 5.06
C ASP A 149 -0.41 19.72 3.56
N PRO A 150 0.55 20.04 2.69
CA PRO A 150 0.45 19.86 1.25
C PRO A 150 0.72 18.47 0.67
N ASP A 151 0.50 17.41 1.46
CA ASP A 151 0.76 16.02 1.05
C ASP A 151 0.11 15.67 -0.30
N ILE A 152 0.79 14.86 -1.13
CA ILE A 152 0.14 14.28 -2.33
C ILE A 152 -1.05 13.42 -1.88
N LEU A 153 -0.80 12.49 -0.96
CA LEU A 153 -1.81 11.63 -0.36
C LEU A 153 -1.78 11.76 1.17
N SER A 154 -2.84 12.32 1.74
CA SER A 154 -3.04 12.39 3.19
C SER A 154 -4.08 11.35 3.61
N ILE A 155 -3.67 10.39 4.42
CA ILE A 155 -4.52 9.34 4.98
C ILE A 155 -4.62 9.57 6.49
N SER A 156 -5.81 9.95 6.97
CA SER A 156 -6.04 10.28 8.38
C SER A 156 -7.34 9.67 8.90
N ALA A 157 -7.55 9.77 10.21
CA ALA A 157 -8.75 9.29 10.89
C ALA A 157 -9.16 10.28 11.98
N ASP A 158 -9.38 11.53 11.59
CA ASP A 158 -9.65 12.66 12.48
C ASP A 158 -10.89 13.47 12.07
N LEU A 159 -11.73 12.92 11.17
CA LEU A 159 -12.94 13.57 10.67
C LEU A 159 -13.89 13.96 11.82
N SER A 160 -13.89 15.25 12.18
CA SER A 160 -14.57 15.75 13.37
C SER A 160 -16.10 15.67 13.30
N SER A 161 -16.66 15.49 12.12
CA SER A 161 -18.11 15.36 11.89
C SER A 161 -18.68 14.00 12.30
N ILE A 162 -17.85 13.02 12.68
CA ILE A 162 -18.29 11.73 13.22
C ILE A 162 -17.74 11.51 14.65
N PRO A 163 -18.38 10.66 15.48
CA PRO A 163 -17.91 10.33 16.82
C PRO A 163 -16.48 9.79 16.81
N GLU A 164 -15.67 10.14 17.82
CA GLU A 164 -14.26 9.72 17.90
C GLU A 164 -14.07 8.21 17.82
N ALA A 165 -14.95 7.43 18.46
CA ALA A 165 -14.92 5.97 18.43
C ALA A 165 -15.20 5.36 17.03
N GLU A 166 -15.69 6.16 16.09
CA GLU A 166 -15.97 5.74 14.70
C GLU A 166 -14.91 6.26 13.71
N ARG A 167 -13.96 7.10 14.16
CA ARG A 167 -12.91 7.67 13.32
C ARG A 167 -11.80 6.64 13.08
N MET A 168 -11.94 5.93 11.98
CA MET A 168 -10.95 4.95 11.55
C MET A 168 -10.86 4.97 10.03
N THR A 169 -9.64 5.01 9.50
CA THR A 169 -9.38 4.77 8.07
C THR A 169 -8.77 3.41 7.89
N ARG A 170 -9.29 2.61 6.94
CA ARG A 170 -8.81 1.23 6.80
C ARG A 170 -8.98 0.58 5.44
N ASN A 171 -8.20 -0.47 5.19
CA ASN A 171 -8.27 -1.28 3.98
C ASN A 171 -8.03 -0.40 2.74
N ILE A 172 -6.78 0.08 2.64
CA ILE A 172 -6.31 0.95 1.56
C ILE A 172 -5.19 0.26 0.81
N TRP A 173 -5.30 0.15 -0.50
CA TRP A 173 -4.28 -0.41 -1.37
C TRP A 173 -3.80 0.62 -2.39
N ILE A 174 -2.51 0.92 -2.36
CA ILE A 174 -1.86 1.86 -3.28
C ILE A 174 -0.82 1.05 -4.05
N ASP A 175 -1.00 0.92 -5.36
CA ASP A 175 -0.19 -0.03 -6.13
C ASP A 175 0.14 0.42 -7.56
N HIS A 176 1.39 0.22 -7.98
CA HIS A 176 1.86 0.67 -9.30
C HIS A 176 1.66 2.17 -9.57
N CYS A 177 1.71 3.00 -8.53
CA CYS A 177 1.64 4.44 -8.67
C CYS A 177 3.03 5.06 -8.75
N GLU A 178 3.13 6.26 -9.31
CA GLU A 178 4.36 7.06 -9.34
C GLU A 178 4.14 8.35 -8.56
N PHE A 179 5.04 8.69 -7.64
CA PHE A 179 4.95 9.85 -6.76
C PHE A 179 6.25 10.65 -6.82
N TYR A 180 6.17 11.92 -7.21
CA TYR A 180 7.34 12.79 -7.26
C TYR A 180 6.98 14.26 -7.19
N ASN A 181 7.97 15.12 -6.91
CA ASN A 181 7.81 16.56 -7.02
C ASN A 181 9.01 17.20 -7.73
N GLU A 182 10.12 17.35 -7.03
CA GLU A 182 11.28 18.10 -7.49
C GLU A 182 12.52 17.59 -6.76
N ASP A 183 13.62 17.46 -7.49
CA ASP A 183 14.91 17.00 -6.96
C ASP A 183 15.28 17.80 -5.70
N PRO A 184 15.53 17.14 -4.55
CA PRO A 184 15.95 17.80 -3.31
C PRO A 184 17.23 18.66 -3.44
N ALA A 185 18.06 18.41 -4.45
CA ALA A 185 19.23 19.24 -4.75
C ALA A 185 18.86 20.55 -5.47
N VAL A 186 17.75 20.59 -6.20
CA VAL A 186 17.23 21.78 -6.90
C VAL A 186 16.30 22.57 -5.98
N MET A 187 15.41 21.85 -5.30
CA MET A 187 14.42 22.39 -4.40
C MET A 187 14.94 22.24 -2.98
N THR A 188 15.40 23.31 -2.33
CA THR A 188 16.11 23.20 -1.05
C THR A 188 15.22 23.37 0.19
N ASP A 189 13.98 23.83 0.03
CA ASP A 189 13.02 24.01 1.13
C ASP A 189 12.16 22.75 1.30
N ALA A 190 12.56 21.85 2.21
CA ALA A 190 11.86 20.58 2.46
C ALA A 190 10.37 20.71 2.86
N ASP A 191 9.86 21.90 3.16
CA ASP A 191 8.49 22.14 3.61
C ASP A 191 7.53 22.59 2.49
N ARG A 192 7.98 22.83 1.24
CA ARG A 192 7.09 23.30 0.17
C ARG A 192 5.93 22.37 -0.16
N TYR A 193 6.22 21.08 -0.35
CA TYR A 193 5.26 20.06 -0.80
C TYR A 193 4.88 19.06 0.32
N ASP A 194 5.51 19.16 1.49
CA ASP A 194 5.41 18.22 2.63
C ASP A 194 5.60 16.74 2.27
N GLY A 195 4.67 15.81 2.56
CA GLY A 195 4.82 14.37 2.33
C GLY A 195 4.37 13.87 0.94
N LEU A 196 4.94 12.76 0.44
CA LEU A 196 4.31 12.03 -0.67
C LEU A 196 3.08 11.26 -0.14
N ILE A 197 3.27 10.44 0.90
CA ILE A 197 2.18 9.70 1.54
C ILE A 197 2.30 9.81 3.05
N ASP A 198 1.34 10.47 3.67
CA ASP A 198 1.27 10.55 5.12
C ASP A 198 0.09 9.75 5.68
N ILE A 199 0.37 8.96 6.72
CA ILE A 199 -0.59 8.12 7.43
C ILE A 199 -0.64 8.58 8.90
N LYS A 200 -1.75 9.17 9.32
CA LYS A 200 -1.93 9.84 10.63
C LYS A 200 -3.13 9.23 11.38
N ASN A 201 -3.16 9.31 12.71
CA ASN A 201 -4.28 8.82 13.55
C ASN A 201 -4.55 7.30 13.38
N ASP A 202 -5.79 6.86 13.62
CA ASP A 202 -6.23 5.45 13.57
C ASP A 202 -6.40 4.91 12.13
N CYS A 203 -5.27 4.80 11.41
CA CYS A 203 -5.19 4.25 10.07
C CYS A 203 -4.66 2.81 10.07
N GLN A 204 -5.47 1.83 9.68
CA GLN A 204 -5.09 0.42 9.76
C GLN A 204 -5.28 -0.32 8.44
N TYR A 205 -4.58 -1.44 8.26
CA TYR A 205 -4.78 -2.32 7.10
C TYR A 205 -4.45 -1.63 5.76
N ILE A 206 -3.23 -1.11 5.65
CA ILE A 206 -2.74 -0.40 4.45
C ILE A 206 -1.62 -1.20 3.79
N THR A 207 -1.67 -1.34 2.46
CA THR A 207 -0.57 -1.87 1.64
C THR A 207 -0.19 -0.84 0.58
N ILE A 208 1.10 -0.53 0.50
CA ILE A 208 1.72 0.28 -0.54
C ILE A 208 2.69 -0.63 -1.29
N SER A 209 2.41 -0.93 -2.57
CA SER A 209 3.16 -1.93 -3.31
C SER A 209 3.54 -1.49 -4.72
N TRP A 210 4.70 -1.93 -5.21
CA TRP A 210 5.12 -1.68 -6.59
C TRP A 210 5.05 -0.20 -7.02
N CYS A 211 5.12 0.75 -6.09
CA CYS A 211 5.08 2.16 -6.40
C CYS A 211 6.49 2.69 -6.66
N TYR A 212 6.60 3.71 -7.51
CA TYR A 212 7.84 4.44 -7.75
C TYR A 212 7.77 5.80 -7.05
N PHE A 213 8.64 6.03 -6.08
CA PHE A 213 8.78 7.28 -5.34
C PHE A 213 10.11 7.91 -5.72
N HIS A 214 10.10 9.14 -6.22
CA HIS A 214 11.35 9.81 -6.53
C HIS A 214 11.32 11.33 -6.42
N ASP A 215 12.50 11.93 -6.34
CA ASP A 215 12.72 13.37 -6.39
C ASP A 215 11.85 14.13 -5.37
N HIS A 216 12.12 13.91 -4.08
CA HIS A 216 11.36 14.55 -3.00
C HIS A 216 12.05 14.49 -1.64
N HIS A 217 11.77 15.45 -0.75
CA HIS A 217 12.40 15.50 0.58
C HIS A 217 11.84 14.49 1.58
N LYS A 218 10.52 14.40 1.70
CA LYS A 218 9.83 13.66 2.76
C LYS A 218 8.92 12.60 2.14
N GLY A 219 9.42 11.38 2.01
CA GLY A 219 8.71 10.28 1.35
C GLY A 219 7.38 9.95 2.02
N CYS A 220 7.42 9.14 3.07
CA CYS A 220 6.24 8.60 3.72
C CYS A 220 6.27 8.74 5.25
N LEU A 221 5.18 9.21 5.85
CA LEU A 221 5.02 9.30 7.31
C LEU A 221 4.01 8.26 7.82
N SER A 222 4.30 7.67 8.98
CA SER A 222 3.34 6.89 9.78
C SER A 222 3.35 7.41 11.22
N GLY A 223 2.36 8.21 11.57
CA GLY A 223 2.24 8.88 12.85
C GLY A 223 2.77 10.32 12.83
N SER A 224 1.83 11.27 12.91
CA SER A 224 2.06 12.73 12.84
C SER A 224 2.92 13.29 13.96
N GLY A 225 2.89 12.68 15.15
CA GLY A 225 3.60 13.21 16.32
C GLY A 225 3.67 12.26 17.50
N ASN A 226 4.24 12.73 18.60
CA ASN A 226 4.52 11.90 19.78
C ASN A 226 3.25 11.44 20.51
N SER A 227 2.12 12.13 20.34
CA SER A 227 0.82 11.76 20.92
C SER A 227 -0.07 11.01 19.95
N ASP A 228 0.37 10.77 18.72
CA ASP A 228 -0.40 10.06 17.69
C ASP A 228 -0.25 8.54 17.91
N ASN A 229 -0.82 8.03 19.00
CA ASN A 229 -0.52 6.72 19.58
C ASN A 229 -1.49 5.60 19.15
N TYR A 230 -1.64 5.38 17.85
CA TYR A 230 -2.54 4.35 17.31
C TYR A 230 -1.79 3.11 16.81
N ASP A 231 -2.48 1.96 16.81
CA ASP A 231 -2.01 0.68 16.25
C ASP A 231 -2.15 0.65 14.73
N ARG A 232 -1.48 1.60 14.06
CA ARG A 232 -1.43 1.66 12.60
C ARG A 232 -0.80 0.40 12.04
N LYS A 233 -1.30 -0.11 10.93
CA LYS A 233 -0.83 -1.36 10.32
C LYS A 233 -0.55 -1.15 8.83
N THR A 234 0.72 -1.11 8.46
CA THR A 234 1.15 -0.78 7.10
C THR A 234 2.13 -1.82 6.55
N THR A 235 1.92 -2.22 5.30
CA THR A 235 2.87 -3.02 4.52
C THR A 235 3.39 -2.14 3.39
N MET A 236 4.70 -2.14 3.19
CA MET A 236 5.36 -1.49 2.07
C MET A 236 6.23 -2.54 1.38
N HIS A 237 5.88 -2.95 0.15
CA HIS A 237 6.67 -3.94 -0.56
C HIS A 237 6.93 -3.67 -2.02
N HIS A 238 8.08 -4.10 -2.52
CA HIS A 238 8.45 -3.97 -3.93
C HIS A 238 8.38 -2.53 -4.46
N ASN A 239 8.46 -1.53 -3.58
CA ASN A 239 8.48 -0.14 -4.00
C ASN A 239 9.90 0.26 -4.39
N TYR A 240 9.98 1.16 -5.37
CA TYR A 240 11.21 1.79 -5.80
C TYR A 240 11.29 3.19 -5.19
N PHE A 241 12.24 3.42 -4.30
CA PHE A 241 12.55 4.75 -3.76
C PHE A 241 13.88 5.22 -4.36
N ASP A 242 13.87 6.36 -5.06
CA ASP A 242 15.05 6.94 -5.70
C ASP A 242 15.15 8.43 -5.41
N ASN A 243 16.30 8.92 -4.96
CA ASN A 243 16.50 10.35 -4.69
C ASN A 243 15.47 10.93 -3.66
N ILE A 244 15.29 10.22 -2.54
CA ILE A 244 14.44 10.65 -1.42
C ILE A 244 15.29 11.03 -0.21
N SER A 245 15.16 12.26 0.30
CA SER A 245 15.99 12.71 1.42
C SER A 245 15.66 11.99 2.73
N SER A 246 14.39 11.76 3.04
CA SER A 246 14.01 11.16 4.32
C SER A 246 12.62 10.51 4.32
N ARG A 247 12.36 9.75 5.39
CA ARG A 247 11.08 9.12 5.72
C ARG A 247 10.73 7.98 4.76
N ILE A 248 11.37 6.82 4.91
CA ILE A 248 11.03 5.61 4.12
C ILE A 248 10.65 4.41 5.03
N PRO A 249 9.49 4.47 5.73
CA PRO A 249 8.84 5.67 6.25
C PRO A 249 9.54 6.20 7.52
N LEU A 250 9.12 7.38 8.01
CA LEU A 250 9.28 7.71 9.43
C LEU A 250 8.08 7.16 10.18
N GLN A 251 8.32 6.28 11.14
CA GLN A 251 7.29 5.56 11.88
C GLN A 251 7.27 5.98 13.36
N ARG A 252 6.08 6.23 13.87
CA ARG A 252 5.75 6.35 15.31
C ARG A 252 4.61 5.41 15.63
N TYR A 253 4.74 4.63 16.69
CA TYR A 253 3.79 3.57 17.06
C TYR A 253 3.48 2.61 15.89
N GLY A 254 2.49 1.74 16.07
CA GLY A 254 2.00 0.84 15.04
C GLY A 254 3.03 -0.18 14.54
N LYS A 255 2.64 -0.88 13.48
CA LYS A 255 3.30 -2.05 12.92
C LYS A 255 3.58 -1.83 11.45
N LEU A 256 4.84 -2.04 11.07
CA LEU A 256 5.30 -1.96 9.69
C LEU A 256 5.90 -3.28 9.23
N HIS A 257 5.56 -3.70 8.03
CA HIS A 257 6.32 -4.70 7.28
C HIS A 257 6.89 -4.03 6.02
N LEU A 258 8.21 -3.87 5.98
CA LEU A 258 8.98 -3.30 4.88
C LEU A 258 9.68 -4.45 4.15
N LEU A 259 9.14 -4.89 3.01
CA LEU A 259 9.55 -6.13 2.33
C LEU A 259 10.01 -5.88 0.89
N ASN A 260 11.19 -6.35 0.47
CA ASN A 260 11.63 -6.31 -0.93
C ASN A 260 11.59 -4.93 -1.61
N ASN A 261 11.76 -3.84 -0.87
CA ASN A 261 11.85 -2.51 -1.48
C ASN A 261 13.27 -2.26 -2.02
N TYR A 262 13.36 -1.55 -3.15
CA TYR A 262 14.62 -1.03 -3.66
C TYR A 262 14.75 0.44 -3.27
N ILE A 263 15.75 0.76 -2.46
CA ILE A 263 15.96 2.09 -1.87
C ILE A 263 17.33 2.57 -2.30
N VAL A 264 17.38 3.55 -3.19
CA VAL A 264 18.63 4.03 -3.82
C VAL A 264 18.74 5.55 -3.78
N ASN A 265 19.97 6.06 -3.68
CA ASN A 265 20.25 7.50 -3.66
C ASN A 265 19.47 8.26 -2.56
N CYS A 266 19.23 7.62 -1.41
CA CYS A 266 18.44 8.19 -0.33
C CYS A 266 19.32 8.65 0.84
N GLU A 267 18.97 9.72 1.55
CA GLU A 267 19.75 10.05 2.76
C GLU A 267 19.31 9.20 3.96
N ASN A 268 18.02 9.21 4.29
CA ASN A 268 17.49 8.52 5.47
C ASN A 268 16.34 7.59 5.09
N GLY A 269 16.48 6.29 5.35
CA GLY A 269 15.46 5.29 5.09
C GLY A 269 14.43 5.16 6.22
N LEU A 270 14.26 3.93 6.73
CA LEU A 270 13.31 3.60 7.80
C LEU A 270 13.76 4.24 9.12
N ASN A 271 12.89 5.06 9.71
CA ASN A 271 13.12 5.67 11.01
C ASN A 271 12.10 5.15 12.03
N VAL A 272 12.50 4.22 12.89
CA VAL A 272 11.64 3.65 13.94
C VAL A 272 11.69 4.48 15.22
N ARG A 273 10.58 5.12 15.53
CA ARG A 273 10.44 6.01 16.69
C ARG A 273 9.25 5.64 17.55
N ILE A 274 9.31 6.06 18.81
CA ILE A 274 8.16 6.08 19.74
C ILE A 274 7.32 4.81 19.70
N GLN A 275 7.79 3.75 20.35
CA GLN A 275 7.06 2.47 20.48
C GLN A 275 6.61 1.85 19.14
N SER A 276 7.22 2.23 18.01
CA SER A 276 6.97 1.58 16.73
C SER A 276 7.56 0.18 16.68
N GLU A 277 6.91 -0.71 15.95
CA GLU A 277 7.42 -2.06 15.66
C GLU A 277 7.52 -2.24 14.15
N ALA A 278 8.69 -2.61 13.65
CA ALA A 278 8.92 -2.88 12.24
C ALA A 278 9.60 -4.23 12.00
N VAL A 279 9.24 -4.88 10.90
CA VAL A 279 10.05 -5.94 10.27
C VAL A 279 10.54 -5.40 8.94
N ALA A 280 11.85 -5.28 8.78
CA ALA A 280 12.51 -4.87 7.54
C ALA A 280 13.18 -6.11 6.93
N GLU A 281 12.57 -6.66 5.89
CA GLU A 281 12.95 -7.94 5.31
C GLU A 281 13.31 -7.82 3.82
N ARG A 282 14.47 -8.36 3.44
CA ARG A 282 14.92 -8.51 2.04
C ARG A 282 14.85 -7.22 1.23
N ASN A 283 15.05 -6.07 1.86
CA ASN A 283 15.15 -4.79 1.16
C ASN A 283 16.57 -4.62 0.62
N TYR A 284 16.69 -3.97 -0.53
CA TYR A 284 17.97 -3.63 -1.14
C TYR A 284 18.19 -2.13 -1.00
N PHE A 285 19.15 -1.75 -0.16
CA PHE A 285 19.60 -0.38 0.01
C PHE A 285 20.86 -0.16 -0.80
N LYS A 286 20.89 0.90 -1.61
CA LYS A 286 22.05 1.29 -2.41
C LYS A 286 22.33 2.78 -2.23
N ASP A 287 23.58 3.19 -2.12
CA ASP A 287 23.95 4.62 -2.06
C ASP A 287 23.13 5.39 -1.01
N THR A 288 22.83 4.73 0.12
CA THR A 288 21.92 5.24 1.15
C THR A 288 22.67 5.56 2.42
N LYS A 289 22.62 6.84 2.86
CA LYS A 289 23.45 7.31 3.98
C LYS A 289 23.07 6.73 5.34
N LYS A 290 21.79 6.48 5.59
CA LYS A 290 21.28 5.91 6.83
C LYS A 290 20.05 5.04 6.55
N PRO A 291 20.25 3.76 6.19
CA PRO A 291 19.19 2.85 5.73
C PRO A 291 18.07 2.59 6.75
N ILE A 292 18.43 2.19 7.97
CA ILE A 292 17.50 1.90 9.06
C ILE A 292 18.10 2.48 10.34
N PHE A 293 17.30 3.23 11.08
CA PHE A 293 17.71 3.88 12.32
C PHE A 293 16.52 4.17 13.21
N GLY A 294 16.76 4.62 14.43
CA GLY A 294 15.72 4.98 15.37
C GLY A 294 16.25 5.83 16.51
N LYS A 295 15.73 5.59 17.70
CA LYS A 295 16.24 6.16 18.94
C LYS A 295 15.83 5.28 20.11
N VAL A 296 16.79 4.58 20.72
CA VAL A 296 16.56 3.64 21.83
C VAL A 296 15.69 4.25 22.94
N SER A 297 15.95 5.51 23.32
CA SER A 297 15.20 6.18 24.39
C SER A 297 13.72 6.43 24.06
N GLU A 298 13.32 6.30 22.80
CA GLU A 298 11.93 6.43 22.37
C GLU A 298 11.24 5.05 22.23
N GLY A 299 11.97 3.95 22.37
CA GLY A 299 11.41 2.59 22.35
C GLY A 299 10.87 2.14 20.99
N GLY A 300 11.22 2.83 19.89
CA GLY A 300 11.00 2.31 18.54
C GLY A 300 11.93 1.13 18.27
N THR A 301 11.43 0.13 17.55
CA THR A 301 12.12 -1.14 17.33
C THR A 301 11.99 -1.62 15.89
N ALA A 302 13.02 -2.31 15.39
CA ALA A 302 12.99 -2.96 14.08
C ALA A 302 13.74 -4.29 14.13
N THR A 303 13.16 -5.32 13.51
CA THR A 303 13.83 -6.58 13.24
C THR A 303 14.20 -6.65 11.77
N GLU A 304 15.47 -6.95 11.50
CA GLU A 304 16.02 -7.00 10.15
C GLU A 304 16.26 -8.44 9.71
N LEU A 305 15.83 -8.78 8.49
CA LEU A 305 15.90 -10.13 7.94
C LEU A 305 16.41 -10.06 6.49
N ASP A 306 17.60 -10.59 6.21
CA ASP A 306 18.15 -10.70 4.85
C ASP A 306 18.17 -9.40 4.01
N ASN A 307 18.29 -8.23 4.65
CA ASN A 307 18.50 -6.97 3.91
C ASN A 307 19.89 -6.93 3.26
N TYR A 308 19.99 -6.23 2.12
CA TYR A 308 21.26 -6.00 1.42
C TYR A 308 21.60 -4.51 1.40
N PHE A 309 22.86 -4.18 1.69
CA PHE A 309 23.35 -2.80 1.80
C PHE A 309 24.54 -2.61 0.86
N GLU A 310 24.37 -1.96 -0.28
CA GLU A 310 25.42 -1.62 -1.24
C GLU A 310 25.83 -0.15 -1.08
N ASN A 311 27.11 0.14 -0.84
CA ASN A 311 27.62 1.51 -0.68
C ASN A 311 26.78 2.38 0.30
N CYS A 312 26.32 1.76 1.39
CA CYS A 312 25.56 2.45 2.43
C CYS A 312 26.49 2.92 3.55
N ASN A 313 26.01 3.86 4.35
CA ASN A 313 26.71 4.30 5.55
C ASN A 313 25.78 4.21 6.78
N ARG A 314 26.33 4.44 7.98
CA ARG A 314 25.59 4.56 9.25
C ARG A 314 24.67 3.36 9.50
N LEU A 315 25.27 2.18 9.60
CA LEU A 315 24.56 0.91 9.83
C LEU A 315 24.51 0.57 11.33
N SER A 316 23.45 -0.13 11.76
CA SER A 316 23.34 -0.59 13.16
C SER A 316 24.45 -1.57 13.52
N TRP A 317 24.82 -1.59 14.80
CA TRP A 317 25.90 -2.45 15.33
C TRP A 317 25.62 -3.95 15.12
N VAL A 318 24.34 -4.34 15.06
CA VAL A 318 23.90 -5.71 14.74
C VAL A 318 24.23 -6.09 13.29
N HIS A 319 24.44 -5.09 12.42
CA HIS A 319 24.70 -5.21 10.98
C HIS A 319 26.07 -4.64 10.57
N ILE A 320 27.05 -4.70 11.48
CA ILE A 320 28.46 -4.60 11.11
C ILE A 320 29.06 -6.01 10.81
N PRO A 321 28.56 -6.79 9.82
CA PRO A 321 29.39 -7.74 9.11
C PRO A 321 29.77 -7.15 7.75
N SER A 322 31.03 -6.76 7.67
CA SER A 322 31.97 -6.50 6.56
C SER A 322 31.72 -7.00 5.11
N ALA A 323 30.58 -7.60 4.76
CA ALA A 323 30.36 -8.24 3.46
C ALA A 323 29.58 -7.40 2.43
N THR A 324 28.65 -6.53 2.84
CA THR A 324 27.77 -5.80 1.90
C THR A 324 28.18 -4.32 1.75
N SER A 325 28.59 -3.64 2.83
CA SER A 325 29.20 -2.30 2.81
C SER A 325 30.41 -2.23 3.75
N PRO A 326 31.62 -2.62 3.30
CA PRO A 326 32.78 -2.83 4.16
C PRO A 326 33.33 -1.54 4.81
N ASP A 327 33.07 -0.38 4.21
CA ASP A 327 33.57 0.94 4.65
C ASP A 327 32.51 1.76 5.41
N ALA A 328 31.39 1.15 5.81
CA ALA A 328 30.32 1.86 6.52
C ALA A 328 30.71 2.19 7.96
N ASP A 329 30.51 3.45 8.35
CA ASP A 329 30.50 3.85 9.76
C ASP A 329 29.27 3.26 10.47
N ALA A 330 29.39 3.04 11.77
CA ALA A 330 28.25 2.65 12.61
C ALA A 330 27.29 3.82 12.85
N LEU A 331 26.04 3.51 13.20
CA LEU A 331 25.12 4.49 13.78
C LEU A 331 25.72 5.08 15.08
N ASN A 332 25.39 6.35 15.34
CA ASN A 332 25.67 6.94 16.64
C ASN A 332 24.69 6.38 17.68
N GLU A 333 25.08 6.39 18.96
CA GLU A 333 24.23 5.90 20.07
C GLU A 333 22.81 6.53 20.08
N SER A 334 22.69 7.80 19.68
CA SER A 334 21.41 8.51 19.62
C SER A 334 20.49 8.09 18.46
N GLU A 335 20.98 7.24 17.55
CA GLU A 335 20.28 6.77 16.35
C GLU A 335 20.03 5.26 16.34
N GLU A 336 20.52 4.56 17.37
CA GLU A 336 20.32 3.12 17.51
C GLU A 336 18.86 2.76 17.87
N TYR A 337 18.52 1.49 17.65
CA TYR A 337 17.23 0.90 17.98
C TYR A 337 17.41 -0.54 18.44
N ASN A 338 16.38 -1.08 19.09
CA ASN A 338 16.36 -2.49 19.51
C ASN A 338 15.58 -3.34 18.51
N ALA A 339 15.89 -4.64 18.46
CA ALA A 339 15.07 -5.63 17.79
C ALA A 339 13.72 -5.83 18.52
N ASN A 340 12.72 -6.33 17.80
CA ASN A 340 11.42 -6.71 18.36
C ASN A 340 11.08 -8.17 18.09
N GLU A 341 10.02 -8.65 18.76
CA GLU A 341 9.44 -9.98 18.55
C GLU A 341 8.20 -9.92 17.65
N TYR A 342 7.94 -8.78 17.00
CA TYR A 342 6.75 -8.61 16.17
C TYR A 342 6.83 -9.53 14.94
N ALA A 343 5.84 -10.42 14.82
CA ALA A 343 5.69 -11.33 13.70
C ALA A 343 4.63 -10.81 12.72
N VAL A 344 4.96 -10.82 11.43
CA VAL A 344 4.05 -10.45 10.35
C VAL A 344 2.85 -11.43 10.33
N PRO A 345 1.60 -10.94 10.41
CA PRO A 345 0.44 -11.80 10.70
C PRO A 345 -0.23 -12.44 9.47
N TYR A 346 0.29 -12.21 8.26
CA TYR A 346 -0.25 -12.73 7.01
C TYR A 346 0.79 -13.56 6.26
N ALA A 347 0.34 -14.46 5.39
CA ALA A 347 1.24 -15.25 4.55
C ALA A 347 1.72 -14.42 3.35
N TYR A 348 3.04 -14.42 3.10
CA TYR A 348 3.66 -13.70 1.97
C TYR A 348 4.77 -14.50 1.28
N GLY A 349 5.12 -15.70 1.76
CA GLY A 349 6.27 -16.46 1.25
C GLY A 349 6.27 -16.76 -0.25
N ALA A 350 5.10 -16.85 -0.89
CA ALA A 350 4.99 -17.05 -2.34
C ALA A 350 5.30 -15.80 -3.18
N PHE A 351 5.39 -14.63 -2.53
CA PHE A 351 5.59 -13.32 -3.14
C PHE A 351 6.96 -12.72 -2.81
N VAL A 352 7.78 -13.46 -2.06
CA VAL A 352 9.11 -13.02 -1.67
C VAL A 352 10.02 -13.09 -2.90
N THR A 353 10.70 -11.98 -3.16
CA THR A 353 11.79 -11.89 -4.13
C THR A 353 13.11 -12.11 -3.39
N GLU A 354 14.04 -12.85 -3.99
CA GLU A 354 15.39 -12.96 -3.46
C GLU A 354 16.05 -11.58 -3.44
N VAL A 355 16.71 -11.22 -2.32
CA VAL A 355 17.17 -9.83 -2.13
C VAL A 355 18.09 -9.36 -3.26
N ALA A 356 18.92 -10.25 -3.82
CA ALA A 356 19.82 -9.91 -4.93
C ALA A 356 19.09 -9.53 -6.22
N ASP A 357 17.87 -10.02 -6.43
CA ASP A 357 17.07 -9.77 -7.64
C ASP A 357 16.18 -8.53 -7.49
N VAL A 358 16.04 -7.99 -6.27
CA VAL A 358 15.20 -6.82 -5.96
C VAL A 358 15.49 -5.63 -6.87
N PRO A 359 16.75 -5.20 -7.13
CA PRO A 359 17.01 -4.07 -8.02
C PRO A 359 16.46 -4.28 -9.44
N GLU A 360 16.67 -5.46 -10.05
CA GLU A 360 16.19 -5.75 -11.40
C GLU A 360 14.66 -5.85 -11.44
N ILE A 361 14.07 -6.63 -10.52
CA ILE A 361 12.63 -6.87 -10.47
C ILE A 361 11.86 -5.58 -10.17
N VAL A 362 12.28 -4.82 -9.15
CA VAL A 362 11.57 -3.61 -8.72
C VAL A 362 11.69 -2.50 -9.77
N THR A 363 12.87 -2.25 -10.35
CA THR A 363 13.01 -1.25 -11.42
C THR A 363 12.26 -1.62 -12.71
N THR A 364 12.11 -2.92 -12.98
CA THR A 364 11.35 -3.40 -14.14
C THR A 364 9.85 -3.20 -13.97
N TRP A 365 9.31 -3.46 -12.77
CA TRP A 365 7.87 -3.61 -12.57
C TRP A 365 7.21 -2.54 -11.68
N ALA A 366 7.95 -1.75 -10.91
CA ALA A 366 7.33 -0.67 -10.13
C ALA A 366 6.93 0.54 -11.00
N GLY A 367 5.89 1.24 -10.55
CA GLY A 367 5.36 2.46 -11.18
C GLY A 367 4.29 2.22 -12.25
N VAL A 368 3.96 3.28 -12.97
CA VAL A 368 2.85 3.32 -13.94
C VAL A 368 3.20 2.56 -15.22
N GLY A 369 2.19 1.94 -15.84
CA GLY A 369 2.29 1.28 -17.14
C GLY A 369 2.82 -0.16 -17.09
N LYS A 370 2.87 -0.78 -15.91
CA LYS A 370 3.44 -2.12 -15.69
C LYS A 370 2.40 -3.22 -15.45
N ILE A 371 1.13 -2.84 -15.31
CA ILE A 371 0.00 -3.76 -15.16
C ILE A 371 -0.98 -3.62 -16.31
N ASN A 372 -1.79 -4.66 -16.52
CA ASN A 372 -2.95 -4.55 -17.39
C ASN A 372 -4.01 -3.67 -16.69
N SER A 373 -4.29 -2.52 -17.26
CA SER A 373 -5.29 -1.56 -16.77
C SER A 373 -6.65 -1.72 -17.43
N ASP A 374 -6.95 -2.87 -18.03
CA ASP A 374 -8.28 -3.15 -18.54
C ASP A 374 -9.27 -3.19 -17.35
N PRO A 375 -10.29 -2.32 -17.31
CA PRO A 375 -11.28 -2.33 -16.24
C PRO A 375 -12.01 -3.67 -16.10
N THR A 376 -12.08 -4.49 -17.16
CA THR A 376 -12.65 -5.84 -17.09
C THR A 376 -11.80 -6.81 -16.26
N ALA A 377 -10.50 -6.53 -16.11
CA ALA A 377 -9.62 -7.27 -15.20
C ALA A 377 -9.82 -6.86 -13.73
N LEU A 378 -10.43 -5.69 -13.45
CA LEU A 378 -10.82 -5.28 -12.10
C LEU A 378 -12.19 -5.81 -11.66
N THR A 379 -12.97 -6.33 -12.60
CA THR A 379 -14.11 -7.16 -12.26
C THR A 379 -13.64 -8.60 -12.22
N PRO A 380 -13.63 -9.27 -11.05
CA PRO A 380 -13.20 -10.64 -11.00
C PRO A 380 -14.12 -11.48 -11.90
N PRO A 381 -13.58 -12.41 -12.70
CA PRO A 381 -14.38 -13.10 -13.69
C PRO A 381 -15.49 -13.91 -13.00
N PRO A 382 -16.66 -14.05 -13.63
CA PRO A 382 -17.74 -14.82 -13.02
C PRO A 382 -17.33 -16.29 -12.96
N GLY A 383 -17.52 -16.93 -11.80
CA GLY A 383 -17.39 -18.38 -11.73
C GLY A 383 -15.96 -18.87 -11.48
N GLY A 384 -15.66 -19.30 -10.27
CA GLY A 384 -14.44 -20.07 -9.97
C GLY A 384 -14.70 -21.31 -9.12
N ARG A 385 -13.65 -22.12 -8.95
CA ARG A 385 -13.73 -23.35 -8.16
C ARG A 385 -12.85 -23.22 -6.92
N LEU A 386 -13.37 -23.68 -5.81
CA LEU A 386 -12.61 -23.79 -4.58
C LEU A 386 -11.96 -25.18 -4.50
N ASN A 387 -10.71 -25.19 -4.03
CA ASN A 387 -10.03 -26.40 -3.59
C ASN A 387 -10.49 -26.77 -2.16
N SER A 388 -10.71 -25.77 -1.31
CA SER A 388 -11.23 -25.95 0.05
C SER A 388 -11.89 -24.68 0.56
N ILE A 389 -12.75 -24.84 1.57
CA ILE A 389 -13.40 -23.76 2.30
C ILE A 389 -13.67 -24.19 3.73
N THR A 390 -13.43 -23.28 4.67
CA THR A 390 -13.64 -23.47 6.11
C THR A 390 -14.39 -22.27 6.68
N PHE A 391 -15.33 -22.55 7.58
CA PHE A 391 -16.09 -21.56 8.33
C PHE A 391 -15.70 -21.69 9.81
N ALA A 392 -15.04 -20.68 10.38
CA ALA A 392 -14.55 -20.74 11.75
C ALA A 392 -14.57 -19.38 12.45
N PRO A 393 -14.81 -19.32 13.77
CA PRO A 393 -15.31 -20.42 14.60
C PRO A 393 -16.78 -20.75 14.29
N ASN A 394 -17.21 -21.97 14.63
CA ASN A 394 -18.61 -22.37 14.58
C ASN A 394 -18.87 -23.37 15.72
N ALA A 395 -19.57 -23.02 16.81
CA ALA A 395 -20.36 -21.80 17.05
C ALA A 395 -19.53 -20.50 17.07
N VAL A 396 -20.17 -19.40 16.68
CA VAL A 396 -19.58 -18.06 16.54
C VAL A 396 -20.19 -17.10 17.55
N THR A 397 -19.36 -16.25 18.14
CA THR A 397 -19.79 -15.19 19.06
C THR A 397 -19.82 -13.85 18.35
N ASP A 398 -18.67 -13.35 17.91
CA ASP A 398 -18.55 -12.00 17.38
C ASP A 398 -18.20 -11.97 15.90
N GLU A 399 -17.26 -12.81 15.45
CA GLU A 399 -16.72 -12.76 14.10
C GLU A 399 -16.68 -14.15 13.47
N LEU A 400 -17.24 -14.28 12.26
CA LEU A 400 -17.08 -15.47 11.42
C LEU A 400 -15.98 -15.21 10.39
N VAL A 401 -15.01 -16.12 10.33
CA VAL A 401 -13.98 -16.16 9.30
C VAL A 401 -14.33 -17.27 8.30
N ILE A 402 -14.40 -16.88 7.02
CA ILE A 402 -14.52 -17.80 5.89
C ILE A 402 -13.16 -17.83 5.20
N SER A 403 -12.41 -18.92 5.42
CA SER A 403 -11.12 -19.16 4.76
C SER A 403 -11.35 -20.05 3.56
N LEU A 404 -10.85 -19.66 2.39
CA LEU A 404 -11.02 -20.42 1.15
C LEU A 404 -9.74 -20.51 0.34
N GLN A 405 -9.57 -21.64 -0.34
CA GLN A 405 -8.48 -21.88 -1.27
C GLN A 405 -9.06 -21.95 -2.67
N ALA A 406 -8.67 -21.06 -3.56
CA ALA A 406 -9.13 -21.00 -4.94
C ALA A 406 -8.02 -21.35 -5.93
N ASN A 407 -8.42 -21.78 -7.12
CA ASN A 407 -7.52 -22.12 -8.22
C ASN A 407 -7.35 -21.01 -9.27
N SER A 408 -8.15 -19.96 -9.17
CA SER A 408 -8.19 -18.82 -10.09
C SER A 408 -8.91 -17.67 -9.40
N ASP A 409 -8.75 -16.47 -9.95
CA ASP A 409 -9.49 -15.29 -9.53
C ASP A 409 -10.95 -15.37 -9.98
N PHE A 410 -11.92 -15.03 -9.11
CA PHE A 410 -13.33 -14.96 -9.49
C PHE A 410 -14.20 -14.16 -8.51
N SER A 411 -15.37 -13.72 -8.99
CA SER A 411 -16.37 -13.05 -8.16
C SER A 411 -17.17 -14.06 -7.36
N SER A 412 -17.18 -13.91 -6.03
CA SER A 412 -18.02 -14.67 -5.13
C SER A 412 -19.10 -13.79 -4.51
N GLU A 413 -20.27 -14.34 -4.26
CA GLU A 413 -21.28 -13.71 -3.40
C GLU A 413 -21.45 -14.53 -2.13
N ILE A 414 -21.16 -13.91 -1.00
CA ILE A 414 -21.33 -14.49 0.33
C ILE A 414 -22.62 -13.92 0.92
N THR A 415 -23.54 -14.80 1.28
CA THR A 415 -24.79 -14.42 1.96
C THR A 415 -24.91 -15.12 3.30
N ILE A 416 -25.48 -14.42 4.28
CA ILE A 416 -25.93 -15.02 5.54
C ILE A 416 -27.43 -14.77 5.61
N ALA A 417 -28.19 -15.85 5.81
CA ALA A 417 -29.63 -15.78 5.97
C ALA A 417 -30.06 -16.38 7.32
N ASP A 418 -31.12 -15.83 7.90
CA ASP A 418 -31.75 -16.44 9.07
C ASP A 418 -32.44 -17.77 8.71
N ILE A 419 -32.92 -18.52 9.70
CA ILE A 419 -33.63 -19.79 9.48
C ILE A 419 -34.95 -19.64 8.71
N LYS A 420 -35.49 -18.42 8.62
CA LYS A 420 -36.69 -18.11 7.82
C LYS A 420 -36.35 -17.84 6.36
N GLY A 421 -35.06 -17.79 6.00
CA GLY A 421 -34.55 -17.53 4.66
C GLY A 421 -34.34 -16.05 4.35
N ASN A 422 -34.51 -15.14 5.31
CA ASN A 422 -34.25 -13.72 5.10
C ASN A 422 -32.75 -13.49 5.03
N THR A 423 -32.26 -12.89 3.94
CA THR A 423 -30.85 -12.50 3.84
C THR A 423 -30.58 -11.32 4.77
N VAL A 424 -29.76 -11.53 5.79
CA VAL A 424 -29.35 -10.52 6.77
C VAL A 424 -27.99 -9.92 6.43
N LEU A 425 -27.19 -10.60 5.60
CA LEU A 425 -25.96 -10.07 5.03
C LEU A 425 -25.77 -10.59 3.62
N ARG A 426 -25.32 -9.72 2.72
CA ARG A 426 -24.93 -10.04 1.34
C ARG A 426 -23.69 -9.23 1.02
N LYS A 427 -22.61 -9.91 0.62
CA LYS A 427 -21.36 -9.27 0.23
C LYS A 427 -20.84 -9.91 -1.04
N LYS A 428 -20.47 -9.08 -2.01
CA LYS A 428 -19.69 -9.53 -3.18
C LYS A 428 -18.22 -9.39 -2.85
N GLU A 429 -17.47 -10.44 -3.13
CA GLU A 429 -16.05 -10.55 -2.81
C GLU A 429 -15.26 -10.93 -4.05
N TRP A 430 -14.03 -10.42 -4.15
CA TRP A 430 -13.03 -10.95 -5.06
C TRP A 430 -12.33 -12.10 -4.34
N VAL A 431 -12.48 -13.31 -4.89
CA VAL A 431 -11.67 -14.45 -4.50
C VAL A 431 -10.46 -14.51 -5.42
N HIS A 432 -9.27 -14.23 -4.90
CA HIS A 432 -8.02 -14.38 -5.62
C HIS A 432 -7.63 -15.85 -5.73
N SER A 433 -6.86 -16.22 -6.75
CA SER A 433 -6.17 -17.51 -6.77
C SER A 433 -5.34 -17.67 -5.49
N GLY A 434 -5.30 -18.87 -4.92
CA GLY A 434 -4.62 -19.08 -3.64
C GLY A 434 -5.56 -18.98 -2.43
N ARG A 435 -5.00 -18.65 -1.27
CA ARG A 435 -5.73 -18.58 0.01
C ARG A 435 -6.35 -17.19 0.18
N ASN A 436 -7.61 -17.15 0.58
CA ASN A 436 -8.36 -15.93 0.90
C ASN A 436 -9.03 -16.09 2.27
N GLU A 437 -9.24 -14.98 2.97
CA GLU A 437 -10.00 -14.94 4.22
C GLU A 437 -10.98 -13.77 4.24
N PHE A 438 -12.25 -14.08 4.48
CA PHE A 438 -13.31 -13.08 4.62
C PHE A 438 -13.84 -13.09 6.04
N ARG A 439 -13.88 -11.91 6.67
CA ARG A 439 -14.31 -11.74 8.07
C ARG A 439 -15.64 -11.02 8.12
N PHE A 440 -16.57 -11.55 8.90
CA PHE A 440 -17.93 -11.06 9.05
C PHE A 440 -18.24 -10.79 10.51
N ASP A 441 -18.49 -9.52 10.83
CA ASP A 441 -18.99 -9.13 12.14
C ASP A 441 -20.44 -9.56 12.31
N LEU A 442 -20.64 -10.47 13.26
CA LEU A 442 -21.92 -11.05 13.64
C LEU A 442 -22.42 -10.51 14.98
N ARG A 443 -21.70 -9.58 15.63
CA ARG A 443 -22.21 -8.89 16.84
C ARG A 443 -23.59 -8.25 16.65
N PRO A 444 -23.95 -7.71 15.46
CA PRO A 444 -25.30 -7.19 15.23
C PRO A 444 -26.40 -8.25 15.13
N PHE A 445 -26.06 -9.53 15.08
CA PHE A 445 -26.99 -10.63 14.79
C PHE A 445 -27.43 -11.26 16.11
N SER A 446 -28.72 -11.58 16.23
CA SER A 446 -29.23 -12.28 17.41
C SER A 446 -28.74 -13.73 17.48
N THR A 447 -28.62 -14.28 18.69
CA THR A 447 -28.40 -15.72 18.90
C THR A 447 -29.37 -16.57 18.08
N GLY A 448 -28.85 -17.56 17.36
CA GLY A 448 -29.65 -18.41 16.49
C GLY A 448 -28.85 -19.21 15.48
N ILE A 449 -29.59 -19.92 14.62
CA ILE A 449 -29.03 -20.68 13.50
C ILE A 449 -29.17 -19.83 12.23
N TYR A 450 -28.06 -19.66 11.53
CA TYR A 450 -27.97 -18.97 10.26
C TYR A 450 -27.47 -19.93 9.18
N VAL A 451 -27.82 -19.62 7.95
CA VAL A 451 -27.33 -20.33 6.76
C VAL A 451 -26.40 -19.39 6.01
N CYS A 452 -25.11 -19.70 6.00
CA CYS A 452 -24.13 -19.01 5.18
C CYS A 452 -24.03 -19.70 3.82
N ARG A 453 -24.04 -18.93 2.74
CA ARG A 453 -23.85 -19.44 1.38
C ARG A 453 -22.71 -18.69 0.72
N VAL A 454 -21.80 -19.43 0.09
CA VAL A 454 -20.74 -18.90 -0.76
C VAL A 454 -21.03 -19.31 -2.19
N HIS A 455 -21.48 -18.36 -2.99
CA HIS A 455 -21.81 -18.52 -4.40
C HIS A 455 -20.61 -18.11 -5.24
N THR A 456 -19.88 -19.07 -5.80
CA THR A 456 -18.69 -18.77 -6.62
C THR A 456 -19.03 -18.42 -8.07
N GLY A 457 -20.30 -18.53 -8.46
CA GLY A 457 -20.78 -18.51 -9.84
C GLY A 457 -20.71 -19.88 -10.55
N LYS A 458 -19.88 -20.81 -10.09
CA LYS A 458 -19.83 -22.21 -10.57
C LYS A 458 -20.42 -23.21 -9.58
N GLU A 459 -20.33 -22.90 -8.29
CA GLU A 459 -20.84 -23.73 -7.21
C GLU A 459 -21.43 -22.85 -6.10
N VAL A 460 -22.27 -23.47 -5.27
CA VAL A 460 -22.82 -22.85 -4.07
C VAL A 460 -22.48 -23.75 -2.90
N ILE A 461 -21.60 -23.29 -2.04
CA ILE A 461 -21.32 -23.97 -0.76
C ILE A 461 -22.25 -23.40 0.29
N VAL A 462 -22.83 -24.27 1.11
CA VAL A 462 -23.78 -23.89 2.15
C VAL A 462 -23.31 -24.47 3.48
N GLU A 463 -23.20 -23.62 4.49
CA GLU A 463 -22.82 -24.03 5.85
C GLU A 463 -23.81 -23.47 6.87
N LYS A 464 -24.08 -24.25 7.93
CA LYS A 464 -24.91 -23.79 9.05
C LYS A 464 -24.02 -23.14 10.09
N ILE A 465 -24.32 -21.91 10.45
CA ILE A 465 -23.57 -21.16 11.46
C ILE A 465 -24.43 -21.01 12.71
N PHE A 466 -23.88 -21.37 13.87
CA PHE A 466 -24.53 -21.19 15.16
C PHE A 466 -24.00 -19.92 15.81
N LYS A 467 -24.80 -18.84 15.78
CA LYS A 467 -24.50 -17.61 16.54
C LYS A 467 -24.95 -17.83 17.98
N ILE A 468 -24.03 -17.64 18.90
CA ILE A 468 -24.28 -17.63 20.34
C ILE A 468 -23.82 -16.29 20.91
N ASP A 469 -24.52 -15.78 21.91
CA ASP A 469 -24.03 -14.64 22.70
C ASP A 469 -23.07 -15.18 23.78
N ASN A 470 -22.08 -14.35 24.15
CA ASN A 470 -21.17 -14.66 25.25
C ASN A 470 -21.88 -14.63 26.61
#